data_AF-A0A7C4N9X2-F1
#
_entry.id   AF-A0A7C4N9X2-F1
#
_cell.length_a   1.000
_cell.length_b   1.000
_cell.length_c   1.000
_cell.angle_alpha   90.00
_cell.angle_beta   90.00
_cell.angle_gamma   90.00
#
_symmetry.space_group_name_H-M   'P 1'
#
loop_
_entity.id
_entity.type
_entity.pdbx_description
1 polymer ?
#
loop_
_entity_poly.entity_id
_entity_poly.type
_entity_poly.pdbx_seq_one_letter_code
_entity_poly.pdbx_strand_id
1 'polypeptide(L)' 'MIVSRAQLEQAEDQALAPYGMRSRHSQGRRYAEEEHPYRTVYQRDRDRIIHTTAFRRLEYKTQVFVNTEGDY' A
#
# COMPACT_ATOMS: atom_id res chain seq x y z
N MET A 1 -20.20 -8.46 2.99
CA MET A 1 -20.60 -7.07 2.72
C MET A 1 -19.44 -6.39 2.01
N ILE A 2 -19.64 -5.82 0.82
CA ILE A 2 -18.56 -5.12 0.08
C ILE A 2 -18.43 -3.71 0.67
N VAL A 3 -17.23 -3.36 1.16
CA VAL A 3 -16.95 -2.03 1.72
C VAL A 3 -16.46 -1.11 0.60
N SER A 4 -17.10 0.05 0.46
CA SER A 4 -16.69 1.07 -0.51
C SER A 4 -15.43 1.82 -0.05
N ARG A 5 -14.71 2.41 -1.02
CA ARG A 5 -13.56 3.29 -0.73
C ARG A 5 -13.94 4.43 0.24
N ALA A 6 -15.08 5.09 0.03
CA ALA A 6 -15.52 6.20 0.88
C ALA A 6 -15.77 5.76 2.33
N GLN A 7 -16.30 4.55 2.55
CA GLN A 7 -16.46 3.99 3.89
C GLN A 7 -15.11 3.68 4.56
N LEU A 8 -14.12 3.22 3.80
CA LEU A 8 -12.76 2.99 4.31
C LEU A 8 -12.09 4.31 4.70
N GLU A 9 -12.20 5.35 3.87
CA GLU A 9 -11.68 6.70 4.16
C GLU A 9 -12.36 7.30 5.40
N GLN A 10 -13.67 7.12 5.57
CA GLN A 10 -14.38 7.58 6.76
C GLN A 10 -13.96 6.83 8.04
N ALA A 11 -13.73 5.52 7.94
CA ALA A 11 -13.21 4.73 9.05
C ALA A 11 -11.78 5.14 9.41
N GLU A 12 -10.95 5.45 8.41
CA GLU A 12 -9.59 5.96 8.58
C GLU A 12 -9.59 7.30 9.33
N ASP A 13 -10.49 8.23 8.98
CA ASP A 13 -10.62 9.52 9.67
C ASP A 13 -10.93 9.39 11.16
N GLN A 14 -11.73 8.38 11.52
CA GLN A 14 -12.13 8.11 12.91
C GLN A 14 -11.08 7.33 13.69
N ALA A 15 -10.34 6.44 13.03
CA ALA A 15 -9.40 5.52 13.68
C ALA A 15 -7.98 6.08 13.80
N LEU A 16 -7.53 6.89 12.83
CA LEU A 16 -6.17 7.43 12.85
C LEU A 16 -6.03 8.54 13.89
N ALA A 17 -4.85 8.61 14.52
CA ALA A 17 -4.46 9.72 15.38
C ALA A 17 -4.59 11.07 14.64
N PRO A 18 -4.76 12.21 15.35
CA PRO A 18 -4.93 13.52 14.72
C PRO A 18 -3.83 13.91 13.72
N TYR A 19 -2.62 13.39 13.88
CA TYR A 19 -1.48 13.61 12.99
C TYR A 19 -1.26 12.49 11.95
N GLY A 20 -2.11 11.47 11.90
CA GLY A 20 -2.03 10.40 10.90
C GLY A 20 -2.22 10.91 9.48
N MET A 21 -1.55 10.31 8.50
CA MET A 21 -1.78 10.69 7.10
C MET A 21 -3.06 10.03 6.60
N ARG A 22 -4.01 10.82 6.12
CA ARG A 22 -5.30 10.34 5.59
C ARG A 22 -5.19 10.15 4.08
N SER A 23 -5.63 8.99 3.60
CA SER A 23 -5.73 8.65 2.19
C SER A 23 -6.59 9.63 1.39
N ARG A 24 -7.69 10.11 1.97
CA ARG A 24 -8.57 11.13 1.35
C ARG A 24 -7.91 12.51 1.16
N HIS A 25 -6.79 12.78 1.86
CA HIS A 25 -6.02 14.03 1.77
C HIS A 25 -4.74 13.88 0.93
N SER A 26 -4.60 12.78 0.20
CA SER A 26 -3.49 12.59 -0.73
C SER A 26 -3.45 13.72 -1.77
N GLN A 27 -2.24 14.12 -2.16
CA GLN A 27 -2.03 15.05 -3.27
C GLN A 27 -2.31 14.41 -4.65
N GLY A 28 -2.72 13.15 -4.67
CA GLY A 28 -3.04 12.41 -5.89
C GLY A 28 -1.80 11.82 -6.57
N ARG A 29 -1.93 11.56 -7.87
CA ARG A 29 -0.89 10.90 -8.69
C ARG A 29 -0.39 11.86 -9.75
N ARG A 30 0.87 11.69 -10.17
CA ARG A 30 1.46 12.46 -11.28
C ARG A 30 0.68 12.31 -12.59
N TYR A 31 0.16 11.13 -12.85
CA TYR A 31 -0.69 10.84 -14.00
C TYR A 31 -2.12 10.64 -13.48
N ALA A 32 -3.08 11.31 -14.12
CA ALA A 32 -4.48 11.20 -13.75
C ALA A 32 -4.97 9.76 -13.92
N GLU A 33 -5.67 9.26 -12.92
CA GLU A 33 -6.26 7.93 -12.92
C GLU A 33 -7.63 8.01 -12.25
N GLU A 34 -8.56 7.19 -12.71
CA GLU A 34 -9.84 7.06 -12.04
C GLU A 34 -9.67 6.44 -10.65
N GLU A 35 -10.54 6.85 -9.74
CA GLU A 35 -10.55 6.36 -8.37
C GLU A 35 -11.13 4.95 -8.28
N HIS A 36 -10.56 4.12 -7.40
CA HIS A 36 -10.98 2.73 -7.29
C HIS A 36 -12.24 2.62 -6.42
N PRO A 37 -13.25 1.81 -6.79
CA PRO A 37 -14.53 1.76 -6.06
C PRO A 37 -14.40 1.25 -4.61
N TYR A 38 -13.41 0.40 -4.34
CA TYR A 38 -13.28 -0.34 -3.06
C TYR A 38 -11.91 -0.23 -2.38
N ARG A 39 -10.96 0.52 -2.94
CA ARG A 39 -9.59 0.59 -2.39
C ARG A 39 -9.18 2.04 -2.22
N THR A 40 -8.61 2.37 -1.06
CA THR A 40 -8.01 3.69 -0.84
C THR A 40 -6.77 3.87 -1.72
N VAL A 41 -6.32 5.11 -1.89
CA VAL A 41 -5.13 5.42 -2.71
C VAL A 41 -3.89 4.65 -2.23
N TYR A 42 -3.69 4.51 -0.92
CA TYR A 42 -2.56 3.80 -0.33
C TYR A 42 -2.70 2.28 -0.40
N GLN A 43 -3.93 1.73 -0.34
CA GLN A 43 -4.17 0.31 -0.60
C GLN A 43 -3.81 -0.06 -2.05
N ARG A 44 -4.17 0.81 -3.02
CA ARG A 44 -3.76 0.63 -4.42
C ARG A 44 -2.25 0.67 -4.59
N ASP A 45 -1.56 1.58 -3.90
CA ASP A 45 -0.10 1.70 -3.96
C ASP A 45 0.58 0.45 -3.43
N ARG A 46 0.12 -0.05 -2.28
CA ARG A 46 0.59 -1.31 -1.70
C ARG A 46 0.47 -2.46 -2.71
N ASP A 47 -0.71 -2.61 -3.34
CA ASP A 47 -0.94 -3.70 -4.29
C ASP A 47 -0.02 -3.57 -5.51
N ARG A 48 0.20 -2.35 -6.03
CA ARG A 48 1.15 -2.11 -7.13
C ARG A 48 2.57 -2.48 -6.76
N ILE A 49 3.04 -2.05 -5.60
CA ILE A 49 4.41 -2.31 -5.11
C ILE A 49 4.65 -3.81 -4.99
N ILE A 50 3.72 -4.55 -4.35
CA ILE A 50 3.83 -6.00 -4.13
C ILE A 50 4.00 -6.77 -5.44
N HIS A 51 3.36 -6.33 -6.53
CA HIS A 51 3.40 -7.04 -7.82
C HIS A 51 4.58 -6.62 -8.73
N THR A 52 5.43 -5.69 -8.30
CA THR A 52 6.59 -5.29 -9.11
C THR A 52 7.64 -6.40 -9.20
N THR A 53 8.39 -6.44 -10.31
CA THR A 53 9.56 -7.32 -10.44
C THR A 53 10.64 -6.99 -9.40
N ALA A 54 10.79 -5.71 -9.05
CA ALA A 54 11.76 -5.28 -8.03
C ALA A 54 11.43 -5.85 -6.65
N PHE A 55 10.15 -5.80 -6.23
CA PHE A 55 9.72 -6.37 -4.96
C PHE A 55 9.91 -7.89 -4.91
N ARG A 56 9.53 -8.61 -5.98
CA ARG A 56 9.76 -10.07 -6.08
C ARG A 56 11.23 -10.46 -6.00
N ARG A 57 12.14 -9.66 -6.56
CA ARG A 57 13.59 -9.90 -6.47
C ARG A 57 14.14 -9.76 -5.04
N LEU A 58 13.41 -9.13 -4.11
CA LEU A 58 13.84 -9.05 -2.72
C LEU A 58 13.87 -10.42 -2.04
N GLU A 59 13.05 -11.38 -2.47
CA GLU A 59 13.07 -12.76 -1.98
C GLU A 59 14.45 -13.43 -2.14
N TYR A 60 15.19 -13.05 -3.18
CA TYR A 60 16.52 -13.60 -3.49
C TYR A 60 17.65 -12.62 -3.15
N LYS A 61 17.35 -11.54 -2.41
CA LYS A 61 18.34 -10.58 -1.92
C LYS A 61 18.38 -10.65 -0.42
N THR A 62 19.58 -10.67 0.12
CA THR A 62 19.75 -10.70 1.56
C THR A 62 19.93 -9.32 2.16
N GLN A 63 19.63 -9.22 3.45
CA GLN A 63 19.95 -8.06 4.26
C GLN A 63 21.16 -8.39 5.13
N VAL A 64 22.26 -7.64 4.98
CA VAL A 64 23.53 -7.77 5.73
C VAL A 64 24.36 -9.01 5.41
N PHE A 65 23.81 -10.23 5.49
CA PHE A 65 24.57 -11.48 5.33
C PHE A 65 24.23 -12.18 4.02
N VAL A 66 25.14 -12.92 3.41
CA VAL A 66 24.81 -13.70 2.20
C VAL A 66 24.06 -14.96 2.61
N ASN A 67 23.03 -15.33 1.85
CA ASN A 67 22.28 -16.57 2.11
C ASN A 67 23.24 -17.75 2.02
N THR A 68 23.32 -18.52 3.10
CA THR A 68 24.00 -19.82 3.15
C THR A 68 22.96 -20.93 3.24
N GLU A 69 23.32 -22.16 2.83
CA GLU A 69 22.42 -23.31 2.96
C GLU A 69 21.91 -23.43 4.41
N GLY A 70 20.59 -23.52 4.59
CA GLY A 70 19.96 -23.64 5.91
C GLY A 70 19.45 -22.35 6.55
N ASP A 71 19.55 -21.19 5.88
CA ASP A 71 18.95 -19.92 6.33
C ASP A 71 17.49 -19.81 5.84
N TYR A 72 16.58 -20.47 6.55
CA TYR A 72 15.12 -20.39 6.37
C TYR A 72 14.36 -20.74 7.66
#